data_AF-A0A7G9W682-F1
#
_entry.id   AF-A0A7G9W682-F1
#
_cell.length_a   1.000
_cell.length_b   1.000
_cell.length_c   1.000
_cell.angle_alpha   90.00
_cell.angle_beta   90.00
_cell.angle_gamma   90.00
#
_symmetry.space_group_name_H-M   'P 1'
#
loop_
_entity.id
_entity.type
_entity.pdbx_description
1 polymer ?
#
loop_
_entity_poly.entity_id
_entity_poly.type
_entity_poly.pdbx_seq_one_letter_code
_entity_poly.pdbx_strand_id
1 'polypeptide(L)'
;MNSYKAELYVQQVIDNMAVDGKMKERIRKDLFQHIDEASIEKDMETILENMGDPKEVAKDFMDTLYQDKDEVIERLIQECKMTNKLLNNYYEYKSKKLIFGLPLVHIKFSRTKRLNKPCLAKGIIAIGDIAVGVISIGGIAFGVTSFGGIGLGAFAFGGLAVGGIALGGIALGLLALGGIAIGLGAMGGLAIGNIAVGGYARGTVAIGGKAIGDYVISGGSEGPNYSLSQVSATKDEVISLIRSAYPNISDWILKMFTIPFK
;
A
#
# COMPACT_ATOMS: atom_id res chain seq x y z
N MET A 1 -20.09 -52.58 -17.01
CA MET A 1 -21.37 -51.91 -16.69
C MET A 1 -21.58 -51.77 -15.18
N ASN A 2 -21.23 -52.79 -14.39
CA ASN A 2 -21.35 -52.77 -12.92
C ASN A 2 -20.54 -51.68 -12.20
N SER A 3 -19.27 -51.46 -12.60
CA SER A 3 -18.40 -50.43 -12.00
C SER A 3 -18.95 -49.01 -12.13
N TYR A 4 -19.58 -48.69 -13.27
CA TYR A 4 -20.10 -47.34 -13.55
C TYR A 4 -21.31 -46.99 -12.68
N LYS A 5 -22.19 -47.97 -12.40
CA LYS A 5 -23.35 -47.74 -11.51
C LYS A 5 -22.91 -47.48 -10.07
N ALA A 6 -21.89 -48.21 -9.60
CA ALA A 6 -21.28 -47.97 -8.28
C ALA A 6 -20.67 -46.57 -8.20
N GLU A 7 -19.89 -46.17 -9.20
CA GLU A 7 -19.28 -44.83 -9.24
C GLU A 7 -20.33 -43.71 -9.22
N LEU A 8 -21.40 -43.86 -9.99
CA LEU A 8 -22.46 -42.86 -10.04
C LEU A 8 -23.18 -42.73 -8.69
N TYR A 9 -23.44 -43.85 -8.03
CA TYR A 9 -24.07 -43.88 -6.71
C TYR A 9 -23.21 -43.20 -5.65
N VAL A 10 -21.93 -43.59 -5.55
CA VAL A 10 -20.99 -43.01 -4.58
C VAL A 10 -20.82 -41.51 -4.84
N GLN A 11 -20.76 -41.09 -6.10
CA GLN A 11 -20.68 -39.67 -6.45
C GLN A 11 -21.91 -38.89 -5.94
N GLN A 12 -23.11 -39.44 -6.14
CA GLN A 12 -24.35 -38.82 -5.65
C GLN A 12 -24.38 -38.72 -4.12
N VAL A 13 -23.88 -39.72 -3.39
CA VAL A 13 -23.76 -39.63 -1.92
C VAL A 13 -22.84 -38.47 -1.55
N ILE A 14 -21.63 -38.41 -2.11
CA ILE A 14 -20.62 -37.38 -1.79
C ILE A 14 -21.08 -35.96 -2.15
N ASP A 15 -21.84 -35.80 -3.22
CA ASP A 15 -22.37 -34.50 -3.66
C ASP A 15 -23.45 -33.98 -2.72
N ASN A 16 -24.18 -34.86 -2.04
CA ASN A 16 -25.17 -34.51 -1.02
C ASN A 16 -24.56 -34.26 0.38
N MET A 17 -23.24 -34.41 0.55
CA MET A 17 -22.55 -34.19 1.82
C MET A 17 -21.85 -32.82 1.89
N ALA A 18 -21.99 -32.13 3.02
CA ALA A 18 -21.33 -30.85 3.33
C ALA A 18 -20.10 -31.04 4.25
N VAL A 19 -19.09 -31.75 3.74
CA VAL A 19 -17.84 -32.07 4.46
C VAL A 19 -16.61 -31.58 3.66
N ASP A 20 -15.47 -31.44 4.34
CA ASP A 20 -14.22 -31.02 3.71
C ASP A 20 -13.70 -32.08 2.71
N GLY A 21 -12.85 -31.63 1.78
CA GLY A 21 -12.39 -32.47 0.68
C GLY A 21 -11.61 -33.72 1.11
N LYS A 22 -10.90 -33.70 2.25
CA LYS A 22 -10.17 -34.88 2.72
C LYS A 22 -11.12 -35.93 3.29
N MET A 23 -12.17 -35.50 3.98
CA MET A 23 -13.18 -36.41 4.52
C MET A 23 -14.00 -37.03 3.39
N LYS A 24 -14.39 -36.24 2.38
CA LYS A 24 -15.06 -36.77 1.16
C LYS A 24 -14.27 -37.89 0.49
N GLU A 25 -12.95 -37.76 0.39
CA GLU A 25 -12.10 -38.80 -0.19
C GLU A 25 -12.00 -40.07 0.66
N ARG A 26 -12.01 -39.95 1.99
CA ARG A 26 -12.04 -41.12 2.88
C ARG A 26 -13.36 -41.88 2.75
N ILE A 27 -14.48 -41.16 2.83
CA ILE A 27 -15.82 -41.73 2.76
C ILE A 27 -16.08 -42.34 1.38
N ARG A 28 -15.60 -41.70 0.31
CA ARG A 28 -15.63 -42.27 -1.05
C ARG A 28 -14.96 -43.64 -1.08
N LYS A 29 -13.74 -43.76 -0.54
CA LYS A 29 -12.99 -45.04 -0.52
C LYS A 29 -13.71 -46.11 0.29
N ASP A 30 -14.22 -45.77 1.47
CA ASP A 30 -14.91 -46.73 2.33
C ASP A 30 -16.20 -47.25 1.67
N LEU A 31 -16.97 -46.37 1.01
CA LEU A 31 -18.17 -46.76 0.25
C LEU A 31 -17.84 -47.66 -0.93
N PHE A 32 -16.80 -47.32 -1.72
CA PHE A 32 -16.38 -48.17 -2.83
C PHE A 32 -15.91 -49.54 -2.35
N GLN A 33 -15.13 -49.58 -1.27
CA GLN A 33 -14.65 -50.83 -0.71
C GLN A 33 -15.82 -51.72 -0.27
N HIS A 34 -16.82 -51.15 0.40
CA HIS A 34 -17.98 -51.90 0.85
C HIS A 34 -18.83 -52.44 -0.32
N ILE A 35 -18.98 -51.65 -1.39
CA ILE A 35 -19.67 -52.07 -2.60
C ILE A 35 -18.89 -53.18 -3.31
N ASP A 36 -17.57 -53.05 -3.42
CA ASP A 36 -16.71 -54.05 -4.05
C ASP A 36 -16.74 -55.38 -3.28
N GLU A 37 -16.68 -55.35 -1.95
CA GLU A 37 -16.80 -56.53 -1.10
C GLU A 37 -18.18 -57.21 -1.26
N ALA A 38 -19.27 -56.43 -1.28
CA ALA A 38 -20.62 -56.94 -1.46
C ALA A 38 -20.86 -57.51 -2.88
N SER A 39 -20.14 -57.00 -3.90
CA SER A 39 -20.27 -57.42 -5.29
C SER A 39 -19.80 -58.85 -5.56
N ILE A 40 -19.07 -59.46 -4.61
CA ILE A 40 -18.62 -60.86 -4.68
C ILE A 40 -19.80 -61.83 -4.46
N GLU A 41 -20.77 -61.44 -3.64
CA GLU A 41 -21.84 -62.34 -3.19
C GLU A 41 -23.20 -62.05 -3.85
N LYS A 42 -23.45 -60.80 -4.25
CA LYS A 42 -24.76 -60.35 -4.75
C LYS A 42 -24.64 -59.53 -6.03
N ASP A 43 -25.74 -59.44 -6.77
CA ASP A 43 -25.78 -58.55 -7.93
C ASP A 43 -25.78 -57.08 -7.49
N MET A 44 -25.27 -56.22 -8.37
CA MET A 44 -25.12 -54.79 -8.08
C MET A 44 -26.44 -54.06 -7.83
N GLU A 45 -27.53 -54.54 -8.41
CA GLU A 45 -28.85 -53.90 -8.30
C GLU A 45 -29.43 -54.14 -6.91
N THR A 46 -29.35 -55.38 -6.41
CA THR A 46 -29.75 -55.75 -5.05
C THR A 46 -28.87 -55.06 -3.99
N ILE A 47 -27.58 -54.86 -4.28
CA ILE A 47 -26.68 -54.15 -3.35
C ILE A 47 -27.12 -52.69 -3.19
N LEU A 48 -27.36 -52.00 -4.30
CA LEU A 48 -27.77 -50.59 -4.27
C LEU A 48 -29.17 -50.41 -3.67
N GLU A 49 -30.10 -51.33 -3.95
CA GLU A 49 -31.43 -51.33 -3.32
C GLU A 49 -31.35 -51.50 -1.79
N ASN A 50 -30.44 -52.35 -1.29
CA ASN A 50 -30.24 -52.53 0.15
C ASN A 50 -29.54 -51.34 0.81
N MET A 51 -28.72 -50.58 0.06
CA MET A 51 -28.07 -49.37 0.57
C MET A 51 -29.04 -48.19 0.68
N GLY A 52 -30.12 -48.17 -0.11
CA GLY A 52 -31.16 -47.14 -0.05
C GLY A 52 -30.90 -45.94 -0.96
N ASP A 53 -31.59 -44.82 -0.70
CA ASP A 53 -31.44 -43.60 -1.47
C ASP A 53 -30.11 -42.90 -1.13
N PRO A 54 -29.30 -42.46 -2.11
CA PRO A 54 -28.03 -41.77 -1.86
C PRO A 54 -28.13 -40.59 -0.88
N LYS A 55 -29.27 -39.90 -0.83
CA LYS A 55 -29.49 -38.77 0.10
C LYS A 55 -29.69 -39.24 1.53
N GLU A 56 -30.35 -40.37 1.75
CA GLU A 56 -30.53 -40.96 3.08
C GLU A 56 -29.19 -41.49 3.59
N VAL A 57 -28.43 -42.17 2.74
CA VAL A 57 -27.07 -42.61 3.09
C VAL A 57 -26.19 -41.41 3.43
N ALA A 58 -26.19 -40.36 2.60
CA ALA A 58 -25.45 -39.14 2.90
C ALA A 58 -25.87 -38.53 4.25
N LYS A 59 -27.16 -38.55 4.57
CA LYS A 59 -27.69 -38.04 5.83
C LYS A 59 -27.23 -38.87 7.03
N ASP A 60 -27.25 -40.20 6.95
CA ASP A 60 -26.80 -41.07 8.04
C ASP A 60 -25.30 -40.93 8.33
N PHE A 61 -24.49 -40.80 7.26
CA PHE A 61 -23.07 -40.48 7.42
C PHE A 61 -22.87 -39.12 8.06
N MET A 62 -23.63 -38.10 7.64
CA MET A 62 -23.55 -36.77 8.23
C MET A 62 -24.00 -36.83 9.70
N ASP A 63 -25.11 -37.47 10.03
CA ASP A 63 -25.61 -37.58 11.41
C ASP A 63 -24.59 -38.30 12.31
N THR A 64 -23.87 -39.31 11.81
CA THR A 64 -22.75 -39.94 12.52
C THR A 64 -21.57 -38.97 12.74
N LEU A 65 -21.25 -38.14 11.74
CA LEU A 65 -20.18 -37.13 11.83
C LEU A 65 -20.55 -35.93 12.70
N TYR A 66 -21.85 -35.61 12.80
CA TYR A 66 -22.39 -34.48 13.57
C TYR A 66 -22.99 -34.90 14.91
N GLN A 67 -22.91 -36.18 15.30
CA GLN A 67 -23.33 -36.62 16.63
C GLN A 67 -22.52 -35.93 17.74
N ASP A 68 -21.28 -35.55 17.44
CA ASP A 68 -20.42 -34.77 18.32
C ASP A 68 -20.23 -33.35 17.77
N LYS A 69 -21.31 -32.56 17.76
CA LYS A 69 -21.31 -31.17 17.26
C LYS A 69 -20.18 -30.33 17.85
N ASP A 70 -19.84 -30.60 19.11
CA ASP A 70 -18.81 -29.86 19.84
C ASP A 70 -17.42 -30.11 19.25
N GLU A 71 -17.12 -31.34 18.81
CA GLU A 71 -15.83 -31.68 18.19
C GLU A 71 -15.65 -31.04 16.80
N VAL A 72 -16.72 -30.98 16.00
CA VAL A 72 -16.70 -30.31 14.67
C VAL A 72 -16.58 -28.80 14.83
N ILE A 73 -17.30 -28.21 15.78
CA ILE A 73 -17.17 -26.79 16.12
C ILE A 73 -15.75 -26.49 16.59
N GLU A 74 -15.16 -27.32 17.45
CA GLU A 74 -13.78 -27.16 17.89
C GLU A 74 -12.78 -27.27 16.73
N ARG A 75 -12.96 -28.21 15.79
CA ARG A 75 -12.12 -28.30 14.58
C ARG A 75 -12.25 -27.07 13.68
N LEU A 76 -13.46 -26.57 13.44
CA LEU A 76 -13.66 -25.34 12.67
C LEU A 76 -13.06 -24.12 13.37
N ILE A 77 -13.16 -24.03 14.70
CA ILE A 77 -12.50 -22.99 15.50
C ILE A 77 -10.97 -23.14 15.43
N GLN A 78 -10.44 -24.36 15.48
CA GLN A 78 -9.02 -24.66 15.34
C GLN A 78 -8.50 -24.28 13.95
N GLU A 79 -9.20 -24.65 12.88
CA GLU A 79 -8.85 -24.28 11.50
C GLU A 79 -8.95 -22.76 11.28
N CYS A 80 -9.97 -22.10 11.84
CA CYS A 80 -10.06 -20.64 11.82
C CYS A 80 -8.95 -19.97 12.62
N LYS A 81 -8.56 -20.52 13.78
CA LYS A 81 -7.41 -20.03 14.58
C LYS A 81 -6.10 -20.25 13.84
N MET A 82 -5.90 -21.40 13.21
CA MET A 82 -4.71 -21.72 12.43
C MET A 82 -4.61 -20.83 11.20
N THR A 83 -5.72 -20.63 10.49
CA THR A 83 -5.83 -19.72 9.35
C THR A 83 -5.59 -18.27 9.76
N ASN A 84 -6.16 -17.81 10.89
CA ASN A 84 -5.86 -16.47 11.43
C ASN A 84 -4.39 -16.33 11.83
N LYS A 85 -3.77 -17.36 12.42
CA LYS A 85 -2.36 -17.35 12.81
C LYS A 85 -1.43 -17.29 11.58
N LEU A 86 -1.81 -17.94 10.48
CA LEU A 86 -1.15 -17.86 9.18
C LEU A 86 -1.42 -16.52 8.45
N LEU A 87 -2.58 -15.89 8.70
CA LEU A 87 -2.95 -14.57 8.17
C LEU A 87 -2.39 -13.40 8.99
N ASN A 88 -1.95 -13.62 10.23
CA ASN A 88 -1.37 -12.59 11.09
C ASN A 88 0.09 -12.28 10.70
N ASN A 89 0.27 -11.98 9.41
CA ASN A 89 1.52 -11.61 8.77
C ASN A 89 1.84 -10.13 8.92
N TYR A 90 1.31 -9.47 9.94
CA TYR A 90 1.55 -8.06 10.19
C TYR A 90 1.88 -7.83 11.66
N TYR A 91 2.80 -6.90 11.90
CA TYR A 91 3.05 -6.35 13.21
C TYR A 91 2.13 -5.15 13.39
N GLU A 92 1.32 -5.12 14.45
CA GLU A 92 0.46 -3.99 14.79
C GLU A 92 0.68 -3.62 16.26
N TYR A 93 1.03 -2.35 16.49
CA TYR A 93 1.11 -1.74 17.81
C TYR A 93 0.22 -0.50 17.83
N LYS A 94 -0.67 -0.42 18.82
CA LYS A 94 -1.53 0.73 19.08
C LYS A 94 -1.31 1.20 20.50
N SER A 95 -1.06 2.50 20.67
CA SER A 95 -1.01 3.12 21.99
C SER A 95 -2.40 3.09 22.65
N LYS A 96 -2.41 2.92 23.98
CA LYS A 96 -3.63 2.98 24.80
C LYS A 96 -4.21 4.40 24.86
N LYS A 97 -3.37 5.43 24.67
CA LYS A 97 -3.81 6.82 24.72
C LYS A 97 -4.48 7.19 23.40
N LEU A 98 -5.77 7.50 23.47
CA LEU A 98 -6.55 8.00 22.33
C LEU A 98 -6.64 9.53 22.41
N ILE A 99 -6.42 10.20 21.28
CA ILE A 99 -6.61 11.64 21.13
C ILE A 99 -7.51 11.82 19.90
N PHE A 100 -8.64 12.53 20.03
CA PHE A 100 -9.69 12.63 19.00
C PHE A 100 -10.19 11.27 18.46
N GLY A 101 -10.23 10.25 19.31
CA GLY A 101 -10.63 8.88 18.90
C GLY A 101 -9.57 8.13 18.08
N LEU A 102 -8.39 8.71 17.87
CA LEU A 102 -7.25 8.09 17.19
C LEU A 102 -6.16 7.71 18.19
N PRO A 103 -5.46 6.57 18.01
CA PRO A 103 -4.32 6.23 18.85
C PRO A 103 -3.20 7.27 18.71
N LEU A 104 -2.58 7.62 19.83
CA LEU A 104 -1.42 8.52 19.85
C LEU A 104 -0.31 8.00 18.93
N VAL A 105 -0.03 6.70 19.02
CA VAL A 105 0.95 6.01 18.19
C VAL A 105 0.29 4.77 17.60
N HIS A 106 0.40 4.62 16.29
CA HIS A 106 -0.01 3.42 15.57
C HIS A 106 1.10 2.98 14.63
N ILE A 107 1.66 1.81 14.90
CA ILE A 107 2.70 1.18 14.09
C ILE A 107 2.08 -0.04 13.43
N LYS A 108 2.11 -0.12 12.10
CA LYS A 108 1.57 -1.26 11.37
C LYS A 108 2.42 -1.59 10.15
N PHE A 109 3.06 -2.76 10.17
CA PHE A 109 3.93 -3.22 9.09
C PHE A 109 3.58 -4.63 8.65
N SER A 110 3.55 -4.85 7.33
CA SER A 110 3.46 -6.21 6.77
C SER A 110 4.80 -6.93 6.93
N ARG A 111 4.83 -8.08 7.63
CA ARG A 111 5.99 -8.99 7.71
C ARG A 111 6.22 -9.77 6.42
N THR A 112 5.16 -9.97 5.62
CA THR A 112 5.22 -10.76 4.40
C THR A 112 4.99 -9.87 3.17
N LYS A 113 6.06 -9.51 2.47
CA LYS A 113 6.00 -8.82 1.15
C LYS A 113 5.25 -9.63 0.08
N ARG A 114 5.15 -10.95 0.26
CA ARG A 114 4.59 -11.91 -0.72
C ARG A 114 3.06 -11.81 -0.91
N LEU A 115 2.34 -11.23 0.05
CA LEU A 115 0.87 -11.17 0.04
C LEU A 115 0.31 -9.86 -0.52
N ASN A 116 1.15 -8.94 -1.00
CA ASN A 116 0.76 -7.69 -1.68
C ASN A 116 -0.32 -6.85 -0.97
N LYS A 117 -0.47 -7.00 0.35
CA LYS A 117 -1.46 -6.25 1.14
C LYS A 117 -0.73 -5.15 1.91
N PRO A 118 -0.78 -3.89 1.45
CA PRO A 118 -0.21 -2.79 2.20
C PRO A 118 -0.97 -2.60 3.51
N CYS A 119 -0.24 -2.44 4.62
CA CYS A 119 -0.82 -2.17 5.93
C CYS A 119 -1.06 -0.67 6.11
N LEU A 120 -2.27 -0.32 6.57
CA LEU A 120 -2.65 1.06 6.86
C LEU A 120 -2.52 1.36 8.37
N ALA A 121 -1.58 2.23 8.73
CA ALA A 121 -1.43 2.82 10.05
C ALA A 121 -2.17 4.16 10.12
N LYS A 122 -2.96 4.36 11.19
CA LYS A 122 -3.73 5.57 11.48
C LYS A 122 -3.54 6.02 12.92
N GLY A 123 -3.07 7.24 13.14
CA GLY A 123 -2.85 7.78 14.49
C GLY A 123 -2.33 9.22 14.45
N ILE A 124 -1.99 9.81 15.58
CA ILE A 124 -1.26 11.09 15.57
C ILE A 124 0.14 10.86 15.02
N ILE A 125 0.82 9.84 15.54
CA ILE A 125 2.09 9.32 15.02
C ILE A 125 1.78 7.99 14.34
N ALA A 126 1.85 7.95 13.02
CA ALA A 126 1.59 6.77 12.22
C ALA A 126 2.88 6.26 11.57
N ILE A 127 3.18 4.96 11.74
CA ILE A 127 4.36 4.34 11.16
C ILE A 127 3.94 3.05 10.44
N GLY A 128 4.18 2.93 9.12
CA GLY A 128 3.74 1.75 8.37
C GLY A 128 4.02 1.79 6.88
N ASP A 129 3.50 0.81 6.12
CA ASP A 129 3.59 0.84 4.65
C ASP A 129 2.79 2.03 4.09
N ILE A 130 1.57 2.19 4.58
CA ILE A 130 0.72 3.37 4.38
C ILE A 130 0.45 4.01 5.74
N ALA A 131 0.91 5.24 5.96
CA ALA A 131 0.79 5.96 7.22
C ALA A 131 -0.09 7.20 7.05
N VAL A 132 -1.11 7.35 7.89
CA VAL A 132 -2.02 8.50 7.91
C VAL A 132 -2.08 9.09 9.32
N GLY A 133 -1.68 10.34 9.47
CA GLY A 133 -1.57 10.97 10.79
C GLY A 133 -1.10 12.42 10.76
N VAL A 134 -0.76 12.98 11.92
CA VAL A 134 -0.10 14.29 11.99
C VAL A 134 1.36 14.14 11.58
N ILE A 135 2.03 13.15 12.16
CA ILE A 135 3.39 12.72 11.83
C ILE A 135 3.29 11.33 11.23
N SER A 136 3.64 11.19 9.95
CA SER A 136 3.48 9.96 9.18
C SER A 136 4.84 9.50 8.63
N ILE A 137 5.22 8.26 8.93
CA ILE A 137 6.48 7.65 8.48
C ILE A 137 6.15 6.35 7.74
N GLY A 138 6.46 6.27 6.45
CA GLY A 138 6.11 5.07 5.68
C GLY A 138 6.54 5.03 4.23
N GLY A 139 6.09 4.01 3.49
CA GLY A 139 6.24 4.00 2.03
C GLY A 139 5.39 5.08 1.38
N ILE A 140 4.13 5.15 1.79
CA ILE A 140 3.18 6.21 1.44
C ILE A 140 2.74 6.90 2.73
N ALA A 141 3.03 8.19 2.87
CA ALA A 141 2.77 8.97 4.07
C ALA A 141 1.84 10.15 3.77
N PHE A 142 0.76 10.25 4.54
CA PHE A 142 -0.20 11.35 4.51
C PHE A 142 -0.27 12.02 5.87
N GLY A 143 -0.04 13.34 5.94
CA GLY A 143 -0.10 14.04 7.21
C GLY A 143 0.31 15.51 7.16
N VAL A 144 0.48 16.13 8.32
CA VAL A 144 1.07 17.48 8.39
C VAL A 144 2.56 17.39 8.08
N THR A 145 3.23 16.42 8.69
CA THR A 145 4.63 16.08 8.42
C THR A 145 4.72 14.63 7.94
N SER A 146 5.17 14.45 6.71
CA SER A 146 5.19 13.16 6.02
C SER A 146 6.62 12.79 5.62
N PHE A 147 7.09 11.64 6.09
CA PHE A 147 8.38 11.04 5.72
C PHE A 147 8.11 9.74 4.98
N GLY A 148 8.41 9.67 3.68
CA GLY A 148 8.20 8.44 2.95
C GLY A 148 8.57 8.48 1.48
N GLY A 149 8.50 7.33 0.81
CA GLY A 149 8.74 7.25 -0.64
C GLY A 149 7.81 8.19 -1.41
N ILE A 150 6.52 8.21 -1.03
CA ILE A 150 5.52 9.18 -1.47
C ILE A 150 4.99 9.89 -0.24
N GLY A 151 5.22 11.20 -0.13
CA GLY A 151 4.78 12.03 0.98
C GLY A 151 3.80 13.11 0.53
N LEU A 152 2.62 13.15 1.15
CA LEU A 152 1.64 14.22 0.98
C LEU A 152 1.43 14.93 2.32
N GLY A 153 1.62 16.25 2.36
CA GLY A 153 1.44 17.00 3.61
C GLY A 153 1.82 18.47 3.57
N ALA A 154 1.77 19.16 4.71
CA ALA A 154 2.29 20.53 4.79
C ALA A 154 3.83 20.54 4.64
N PHE A 155 4.49 19.55 5.26
CA PHE A 155 5.91 19.27 5.16
C PHE A 155 6.08 17.84 4.65
N ALA A 156 6.54 17.69 3.41
CA ALA A 156 6.71 16.38 2.77
C ALA A 156 8.18 16.12 2.47
N PHE A 157 8.67 14.95 2.88
CA PHE A 157 10.04 14.50 2.67
C PHE A 157 10.06 13.12 2.00
N GLY A 158 10.71 13.03 0.83
CA GLY A 158 11.13 11.76 0.26
C GLY A 158 11.19 11.69 -1.27
N GLY A 159 10.81 10.57 -1.89
CA GLY A 159 11.00 10.37 -3.33
C GLY A 159 10.13 11.30 -4.17
N LEU A 160 8.82 11.21 -3.95
CA LEU A 160 7.79 12.11 -4.45
C LEU A 160 7.18 12.86 -3.26
N ALA A 161 7.42 14.16 -3.18
CA ALA A 161 6.94 15.01 -2.11
C ALA A 161 5.93 16.03 -2.67
N VAL A 162 4.72 16.06 -2.12
CA VAL A 162 3.67 17.02 -2.48
C VAL A 162 3.23 17.76 -1.22
N GLY A 163 3.39 19.08 -1.19
CA GLY A 163 3.06 19.82 0.02
C GLY A 163 3.25 21.32 0.01
N GLY A 164 3.17 21.95 1.18
CA GLY A 164 3.56 23.35 1.34
C GLY A 164 5.06 23.51 1.15
N ILE A 165 5.83 22.78 1.96
CA ILE A 165 7.28 22.62 1.86
C ILE A 165 7.56 21.17 1.46
N ALA A 166 8.10 20.98 0.26
CA ALA A 166 8.38 19.68 -0.32
C ALA A 166 9.88 19.50 -0.55
N LEU A 167 10.45 18.45 0.04
CA LEU A 167 11.85 18.07 -0.07
C LEU A 167 11.95 16.66 -0.66
N GLY A 168 12.47 16.53 -1.88
CA GLY A 168 12.50 15.22 -2.50
C GLY A 168 13.16 15.08 -3.86
N GLY A 169 13.08 13.89 -4.46
CA GLY A 169 13.52 13.70 -5.85
C GLY A 169 12.64 14.49 -6.81
N ILE A 170 11.33 14.32 -6.66
CA ILE A 170 10.28 15.11 -7.31
C ILE A 170 9.53 15.85 -6.20
N ALA A 171 9.60 17.17 -6.22
CA ALA A 171 9.00 18.05 -5.23
C ALA A 171 7.96 18.97 -5.88
N LEU A 172 6.72 18.92 -5.41
CA LEU A 172 5.61 19.78 -5.81
C LEU A 172 5.12 20.56 -4.60
N GLY A 173 5.18 21.88 -4.62
CA GLY A 173 4.70 22.66 -3.46
C GLY A 173 4.80 24.16 -3.55
N LEU A 174 4.57 24.87 -2.44
CA LEU A 174 4.85 26.31 -2.38
C LEU A 174 6.35 26.55 -2.41
N LEU A 175 7.09 25.80 -1.59
CA LEU A 175 8.55 25.73 -1.58
C LEU A 175 8.96 24.30 -1.92
N ALA A 176 9.53 24.11 -3.12
CA ALA A 176 9.95 22.82 -3.64
C ALA A 176 11.47 22.77 -3.76
N LEU A 177 12.07 21.79 -3.09
CA LEU A 177 13.51 21.55 -3.08
C LEU A 177 13.77 20.12 -3.54
N GLY A 178 14.36 19.94 -4.73
CA GLY A 178 14.52 18.60 -5.27
C GLY A 178 15.25 18.46 -6.59
N GLY A 179 15.27 17.26 -7.16
CA GLY A 179 15.79 17.05 -8.52
C GLY A 179 14.91 17.74 -9.56
N ILE A 180 13.61 17.44 -9.49
CA ILE A 180 12.53 18.14 -10.20
C ILE A 180 11.71 18.91 -9.16
N ALA A 181 11.70 20.22 -9.26
CA ALA A 181 11.02 21.11 -8.33
C ALA A 181 10.00 21.98 -9.07
N ILE A 182 8.73 21.91 -8.68
CA ILE A 182 7.66 22.76 -9.23
C ILE A 182 6.94 23.45 -8.07
N GLY A 183 6.92 24.78 -8.08
CA GLY A 183 6.32 25.55 -6.99
C GLY A 183 6.37 27.05 -7.15
N LEU A 184 5.97 27.82 -6.14
CA LEU A 184 6.21 29.27 -6.15
C LEU A 184 7.70 29.57 -6.00
N GLY A 185 8.36 28.87 -5.08
CA GLY A 185 9.80 28.85 -4.90
C GLY A 185 10.34 27.46 -5.20
N ALA A 186 11.13 27.31 -6.25
CA ALA A 186 11.68 26.04 -6.69
C ALA A 186 13.21 26.10 -6.69
N MET A 187 13.88 25.14 -6.03
CA MET A 187 15.32 24.93 -6.18
C MET A 187 15.61 23.49 -6.56
N GLY A 188 16.38 23.28 -7.64
CA GLY A 188 16.64 21.93 -8.12
C GLY A 188 17.43 21.80 -9.41
N GLY A 189 17.51 20.58 -9.95
CA GLY A 189 18.06 20.36 -11.29
C GLY A 189 17.16 20.96 -12.37
N LEU A 190 15.87 20.62 -12.31
CA LEU A 190 14.79 21.20 -13.10
C LEU A 190 13.87 21.98 -12.15
N ALA A 191 13.88 23.31 -12.22
CA ALA A 191 13.11 24.20 -11.36
C ALA A 191 12.10 25.01 -12.17
N ILE A 192 10.81 24.91 -11.84
CA ILE A 192 9.74 25.69 -12.46
C ILE A 192 8.94 26.40 -11.38
N GLY A 193 8.90 27.72 -11.43
CA GLY A 193 8.20 28.50 -10.42
C GLY A 193 8.30 30.00 -10.58
N ASN A 194 7.72 30.77 -9.67
CA ASN A 194 7.87 32.23 -9.66
C ASN A 194 9.34 32.64 -9.40
N ILE A 195 9.98 31.95 -8.46
CA ILE A 195 11.40 32.03 -8.16
C ILE A 195 11.99 30.65 -8.37
N ALA A 196 12.81 30.49 -9.42
CA ALA A 196 13.41 29.23 -9.82
C ALA A 196 14.94 29.32 -9.77
N VAL A 197 15.59 28.42 -9.03
CA VAL A 197 17.06 28.32 -8.94
C VAL A 197 17.51 26.92 -9.30
N GLY A 198 18.28 26.75 -10.37
CA GLY A 198 18.64 25.40 -10.80
C GLY A 198 19.46 25.26 -12.08
N GLY A 199 19.74 24.02 -12.47
CA GLY A 199 20.39 23.73 -13.75
C GLY A 199 19.57 24.23 -14.94
N TYR A 200 18.28 23.91 -14.94
CA TYR A 200 17.26 24.51 -15.79
C TYR A 200 16.22 25.21 -14.92
N ALA A 201 16.06 26.51 -15.09
CA ALA A 201 15.17 27.34 -14.30
C ALA A 201 14.16 28.08 -15.20
N ARG A 202 12.87 27.96 -14.92
CA ARG A 202 11.83 28.73 -15.62
C ARG A 202 10.94 29.45 -14.63
N GLY A 203 10.86 30.77 -14.75
CA GLY A 203 10.11 31.59 -13.80
C GLY A 203 10.16 33.08 -14.06
N THR A 204 9.45 33.87 -13.25
CA THR A 204 9.61 35.34 -13.26
C THR A 204 11.04 35.71 -12.90
N VAL A 205 11.57 35.07 -11.84
CA VAL A 205 12.98 35.11 -11.46
C VAL A 205 13.59 33.74 -11.71
N ALA A 206 14.56 33.66 -12.62
CA ALA A 206 15.21 32.42 -12.99
C ALA A 206 16.73 32.54 -12.86
N ILE A 207 17.34 31.67 -12.04
CA ILE A 207 18.77 31.69 -11.73
C ILE A 207 19.38 30.32 -12.02
N GLY A 208 20.41 30.27 -12.86
CA GLY A 208 21.28 29.11 -13.02
C GLY A 208 21.70 28.81 -14.45
N GLY A 209 21.93 27.54 -14.79
CA GLY A 209 22.60 27.15 -16.04
C GLY A 209 21.87 27.65 -17.28
N LYS A 210 20.68 27.11 -17.53
CA LYS A 210 19.74 27.55 -18.58
C LYS A 210 18.51 28.14 -17.89
N ALA A 211 18.36 29.46 -17.94
CA ALA A 211 17.30 30.15 -17.24
C ALA A 211 16.41 30.97 -18.20
N ILE A 212 15.10 30.88 -18.03
CA ILE A 212 14.09 31.56 -18.86
C ILE A 212 13.13 32.31 -17.95
N GLY A 213 13.06 33.63 -18.13
CA GLY A 213 12.27 34.51 -17.27
C GLY A 213 12.34 35.98 -17.61
N ASP A 214 11.64 36.80 -16.84
CA ASP A 214 11.73 38.26 -16.92
C ASP A 214 13.04 38.76 -16.31
N TYR A 215 13.42 38.19 -15.16
CA TYR A 215 14.64 38.48 -14.44
C TYR A 215 15.54 37.25 -14.41
N VAL A 216 16.64 37.28 -15.18
CA VAL A 216 17.46 36.10 -15.45
C VAL A 216 18.91 36.31 -15.04
N ILE A 217 19.46 35.35 -14.30
CA ILE A 217 20.90 35.21 -14.06
C ILE A 217 21.33 33.85 -14.60
N SER A 218 22.10 33.83 -15.69
CA SER A 218 22.47 32.57 -16.34
C SER A 218 23.75 32.66 -17.16
N GLY A 219 24.47 31.54 -17.26
CA GLY A 219 25.64 31.38 -18.13
C GLY A 219 25.32 31.31 -19.64
N GLY A 220 24.04 31.16 -20.02
CA GLY A 220 23.56 31.18 -21.40
C GLY A 220 22.13 31.72 -21.44
N SER A 221 21.99 33.03 -21.64
CA SER A 221 20.75 33.77 -21.37
C SER A 221 19.82 33.95 -22.58
N GLU A 222 18.52 33.72 -22.37
CA GLU A 222 17.41 34.19 -23.22
C GLU A 222 16.32 34.79 -22.29
N GLY A 223 16.26 36.13 -22.19
CA GLY A 223 15.25 36.84 -21.39
C GLY A 223 15.09 38.30 -21.87
N PRO A 224 13.87 38.87 -21.89
CA PRO A 224 13.60 40.16 -22.54
C PRO A 224 13.93 41.41 -21.70
N ASN A 225 13.99 41.31 -20.37
CA ASN A 225 14.07 42.50 -19.49
C ASN A 225 15.44 42.69 -18.80
N TYR A 226 15.97 41.67 -18.11
CA TYR A 226 17.31 41.74 -17.47
C TYR A 226 18.01 40.38 -17.55
N SER A 227 19.17 40.34 -18.21
CA SER A 227 20.02 39.15 -18.31
C SER A 227 21.43 39.44 -17.81
N LEU A 228 21.81 38.82 -16.69
CA LEU A 228 23.19 38.85 -16.19
C LEU A 228 23.92 37.59 -16.66
N SER A 229 24.81 37.76 -17.63
CA SER A 229 25.71 36.74 -18.16
C SER A 229 26.97 36.66 -17.30
N GLN A 230 26.87 36.10 -16.08
CA GLN A 230 28.04 35.87 -15.24
C GLN A 230 28.12 34.44 -14.70
N VAL A 231 29.37 33.94 -14.68
CA VAL A 231 29.79 32.58 -14.26
C VAL A 231 29.76 32.43 -12.73
N SER A 232 29.59 33.52 -11.96
CA SER A 232 29.37 33.50 -10.51
C SER A 232 28.51 34.70 -10.11
N ALA A 233 27.27 34.43 -9.72
CA ALA A 233 26.39 35.44 -9.15
C ALA A 233 26.75 35.68 -7.68
N THR A 234 27.00 36.93 -7.30
CA THR A 234 27.30 37.28 -5.92
C THR A 234 26.01 37.28 -5.10
N LYS A 235 26.09 36.96 -3.81
CA LYS A 235 24.93 36.92 -2.91
C LYS A 235 24.07 38.20 -2.98
N ASP A 236 24.70 39.36 -3.05
CA ASP A 236 24.02 40.66 -3.08
C ASP A 236 23.30 40.92 -4.41
N GLU A 237 23.86 40.43 -5.53
CA GLU A 237 23.23 40.53 -6.85
C GLU A 237 21.94 39.70 -6.89
N VAL A 238 21.98 38.48 -6.35
CA VAL A 238 20.79 37.62 -6.23
C VAL A 238 19.73 38.27 -5.35
N ILE A 239 20.12 38.88 -4.22
CA ILE A 239 19.20 39.60 -3.34
C ILE A 239 18.56 40.79 -4.07
N SER A 240 19.36 41.59 -4.77
CA SER A 240 18.88 42.77 -5.49
C SER A 240 17.88 42.39 -6.59
N LEU A 241 18.15 41.31 -7.32
CA LEU A 241 17.30 40.83 -8.40
C LEU A 241 15.98 40.26 -7.86
N ILE A 242 16.01 39.46 -6.80
CA ILE A 242 14.78 38.95 -6.18
C ILE A 242 13.94 40.10 -5.61
N ARG A 243 14.55 41.11 -4.98
CA ARG A 243 13.84 42.30 -4.49
C ARG A 243 13.27 43.17 -5.61
N SER A 244 13.94 43.22 -6.76
CA SER A 244 13.43 43.96 -7.93
C SER A 244 12.14 43.34 -8.48
N ALA A 245 12.03 42.01 -8.47
CA ALA A 245 10.83 41.29 -8.89
C ALA A 245 9.75 41.22 -7.78
N TYR A 246 10.17 41.10 -6.52
CA TYR A 246 9.29 40.97 -5.36
C TYR A 246 9.72 41.91 -4.22
N PRO A 247 9.27 43.19 -4.24
CA PRO A 247 9.71 44.19 -3.25
C PRO A 247 9.27 43.88 -1.81
N ASN A 248 8.15 43.17 -1.64
CA ASN A 248 7.59 42.78 -0.33
C ASN A 248 7.99 41.37 0.11
N ILE A 249 9.00 40.75 -0.50
CA ILE A 249 9.42 39.40 -0.11
C ILE A 249 10.08 39.42 1.28
N SER A 250 9.73 38.44 2.11
CA SER A 250 10.28 38.32 3.46
C SER A 250 11.74 37.85 3.47
N ASP A 251 12.56 38.40 4.37
CA ASP A 251 14.00 38.15 4.45
C ASP A 251 14.38 36.67 4.64
N TRP A 252 13.54 35.88 5.32
CA TRP A 252 13.80 34.45 5.54
C TRP A 252 13.75 33.64 4.23
N ILE A 253 12.90 34.03 3.28
CA ILE A 253 12.79 33.41 1.95
C ILE A 253 14.01 33.80 1.12
N LEU A 254 14.36 35.09 1.09
CA LEU A 254 15.57 35.60 0.44
C LEU A 254 16.83 34.87 0.93
N LYS A 255 16.96 34.70 2.24
CA LYS A 255 18.08 33.99 2.84
C LYS A 255 18.14 32.55 2.36
N MET A 256 17.00 31.86 2.22
CA MET A 256 16.93 30.48 1.72
C MET A 256 17.49 30.34 0.29
N PHE A 257 17.09 31.23 -0.62
CA PHE A 257 17.54 31.21 -2.03
C PHE A 257 18.99 31.69 -2.22
N THR A 258 19.55 32.39 -1.23
CA THR A 258 20.90 32.93 -1.26
C THR A 258 21.93 32.09 -0.51
N ILE A 259 21.52 31.02 0.20
CA ILE A 259 22.42 30.03 0.83
C ILE A 259 23.47 29.45 -0.15
N PRO A 260 23.13 29.06 -1.40
CA PRO A 260 24.11 28.44 -2.29
C PRO A 260 25.12 29.43 -2.89
N PHE A 261 24.92 30.74 -2.73
CA PHE A 261 25.80 31.78 -3.26
C PHE A 261 26.68 32.33 -2.11
N LYS A 262 28.00 32.30 -2.32
CA LYS A 262 28.96 32.89 -1.38
C LYS A 262 29.19 34.36 -1.68
#